data_AF-A0A4R7WP21-F1
#
_entry.id   AF-A0A4R7WP21-F1
#
_cell.length_a   1.000
_cell.length_b   1.000
_cell.length_c   1.000
_cell.angle_alpha   90.00
_cell.angle_beta   90.00
_cell.angle_gamma   90.00
#
_symmetry.space_group_name_H-M   'P 1'
#
loop_
_entity.id
_entity.type
_entity.pdbx_description
1 polymer ?
#
loop_
_entity_poly.entity_id
_entity_poly.type
_entity_poly.pdbx_seq_one_letter_code
_entity_poly.pdbx_strand_id
1 'polypeptide(L)'
;MSKLPEVIKDMNARNIELMQKGNSPVAPKRERNGGRIWYEIHHARPISEGGEVYAIDNLTFNSPANHDSIHKDIREKEKLQ
;
A
#
# COMPACT_ATOMS: atom_id res chain seq x y z
N MET A 1 13.53 -0.55 3.10
CA MET A 1 13.20 -0.94 1.72
C MET A 1 14.38 -0.77 0.75
N SER A 2 14.96 0.42 0.57
CA SER A 2 16.04 0.67 -0.41
C SER A 2 17.34 -0.13 -0.24
N LYS A 3 17.57 -0.72 0.95
CA LYS A 3 18.75 -1.55 1.26
C LYS A 3 18.55 -3.04 0.94
N LEU A 4 17.34 -3.45 0.49
CA LEU A 4 16.98 -4.83 0.23
C LEU A 4 17.09 -5.13 -1.28
N PRO A 5 18.08 -5.93 -1.72
CA PRO A 5 18.30 -6.22 -3.15
C PRO A 5 17.07 -6.79 -3.85
N GLU A 6 16.33 -7.66 -3.16
CA GLU A 6 15.12 -8.31 -3.65
C GLU A 6 13.97 -7.34 -3.91
N VAL A 7 13.94 -6.20 -3.23
CA VAL A 7 12.92 -5.15 -3.40
C VAL A 7 13.31 -4.19 -4.53
N ILE A 8 14.60 -3.86 -4.66
CA ILE A 8 15.07 -2.86 -5.62
C ILE A 8 15.24 -3.41 -7.04
N LYS A 9 15.43 -4.72 -7.21
CA LYS A 9 15.71 -5.34 -8.52
C LYS A 9 14.64 -5.05 -9.58
N ASP A 10 13.38 -4.91 -9.15
CA ASP A 10 12.22 -4.69 -10.03
C ASP A 10 11.77 -3.21 -10.05
N MET A 11 12.53 -2.32 -9.40
CA MET A 11 12.19 -0.90 -9.25
C MET A 11 12.99 -0.03 -10.22
N ASN A 12 12.35 1.01 -10.75
CA ASN A 12 13.05 2.01 -11.55
C ASN A 12 13.92 2.94 -10.65
N ALA A 13 14.90 3.60 -11.27
CA ALA A 13 15.86 4.46 -10.57
C ALA A 13 15.20 5.56 -9.71
N ARG A 14 14.11 6.17 -10.21
CA ARG A 14 13.37 7.18 -9.45
C ARG A 14 12.77 6.62 -8.17
N ASN A 15 12.16 5.43 -8.23
CA ASN A 15 11.58 4.78 -7.06
C ASN A 15 12.68 4.37 -6.06
N ILE A 16 13.85 3.94 -6.54
CA ILE A 16 15.01 3.64 -5.68
C ILE A 16 15.45 4.91 -4.93
N GLU A 17 15.62 6.03 -5.64
CA GLU A 17 16.02 7.31 -5.03
C GLU A 17 15.01 7.79 -3.97
N LEU A 18 13.71 7.67 -4.26
CA LEU A 18 12.65 7.99 -3.30
C LEU A 18 12.78 7.13 -2.04
N MET A 19 12.92 5.82 -2.19
CA MET A 19 13.06 4.90 -1.06
C MET A 19 14.37 5.11 -0.28
N GLN A 20 15.45 5.57 -0.91
CA GLN A 20 16.69 5.95 -0.22
C GLN A 20 16.49 7.18 0.67
N LYS A 21 15.61 8.10 0.27
CA LYS A 21 15.21 9.29 1.04
C LYS A 21 14.10 9.01 2.06
N GLY A 22 13.64 7.77 2.20
CA GLY A 22 12.55 7.39 3.11
C GLY A 22 11.14 7.64 2.55
N ASN A 23 11.02 8.02 1.27
CA ASN A 23 9.72 8.25 0.63
C ASN A 23 9.12 6.96 0.05
N SER A 24 7.80 6.93 -0.07
CA SER A 24 7.09 5.84 -0.75
C SER A 24 7.39 5.82 -2.26
N PRO A 25 7.56 4.64 -2.89
CA PRO A 25 7.69 4.54 -4.34
C PRO A 25 6.37 4.90 -5.05
N VAL A 26 6.48 5.33 -6.30
CA VAL A 26 5.35 5.68 -7.15
C VAL A 26 4.80 4.44 -7.86
N ALA A 27 3.49 4.25 -7.82
CA ALA A 27 2.79 3.15 -8.47
C ALA A 27 2.76 3.30 -10.01
N PRO A 28 2.69 2.18 -10.76
CA PRO A 28 2.46 2.19 -12.21
C PRO A 28 1.21 2.99 -12.57
N LYS A 29 1.16 3.61 -13.76
CA LYS A 29 0.03 4.49 -14.14
C LYS A 29 -1.35 3.82 -14.00
N ARG A 30 -1.45 2.53 -14.36
CA ARG A 30 -2.69 1.73 -14.26
C ARG A 30 -3.18 1.48 -12.83
N GLU A 31 -2.30 1.65 -11.85
CA GLU A 31 -2.52 1.33 -10.44
C GLU A 31 -2.78 2.58 -9.58
N ARG A 32 -2.85 3.76 -10.21
CA ARG A 32 -3.10 5.05 -9.54
C ARG A 32 -4.60 5.31 -9.45
N ASN A 33 -5.01 6.13 -8.47
CA ASN A 33 -6.38 6.63 -8.41
C ASN A 33 -6.40 8.15 -8.16
N GLY A 34 -6.80 8.91 -9.19
CA GLY A 34 -6.81 10.37 -9.15
C GLY A 34 -5.44 10.95 -8.78
N GLY A 35 -5.39 11.78 -7.74
CA GLY A 35 -4.15 12.36 -7.21
C GLY A 35 -3.28 11.39 -6.39
N ARG A 36 -3.80 10.21 -6.01
CA ARG A 36 -3.04 9.20 -5.26
C ARG A 36 -2.21 8.37 -6.24
N ILE A 37 -0.90 8.60 -6.22
CA ILE A 37 0.03 7.93 -7.14
C ILE A 37 1.15 7.14 -6.43
N TRP A 38 1.22 7.17 -5.11
CA TRP A 38 2.23 6.47 -4.30
C TRP A 38 1.67 5.15 -3.81
N TYR A 39 2.53 4.16 -3.58
CA TYR A 39 2.12 2.98 -2.82
C TYR A 39 1.76 3.38 -1.38
N GLU A 40 0.81 2.67 -0.80
CA GLU A 40 0.19 2.99 0.48
C GLU A 40 0.32 1.77 1.42
N ILE A 41 0.42 2.04 2.72
CA ILE A 41 0.37 1.00 3.75
C ILE A 41 -1.08 0.90 4.22
N HIS A 42 -1.60 -0.32 4.26
CA HIS A 42 -2.96 -0.63 4.69
C HIS A 42 -2.94 -1.62 5.84
N HIS A 43 -3.75 -1.36 6.87
CA HIS A 43 -3.99 -2.28 7.97
C HIS A 43 -4.95 -3.38 7.53
N ALA A 44 -4.50 -4.64 7.53
CA ALA A 44 -5.31 -5.78 7.11
C ALA A 44 -6.52 -6.00 8.03
N ARG A 45 -6.33 -5.85 9.34
CA ARG A 45 -7.39 -5.71 10.35
C ARG A 45 -7.52 -4.22 10.71
N PRO A 46 -8.71 -3.62 10.57
CA PRO A 46 -8.93 -2.23 10.93
C PRO A 46 -8.55 -1.94 12.39
N ILE A 47 -7.96 -0.77 12.64
CA ILE A 47 -7.61 -0.33 14.01
C ILE A 47 -8.87 -0.25 14.89
N SER A 48 -10.00 0.18 14.32
CA SER A 48 -11.30 0.25 15.01
C SER A 48 -11.80 -1.11 15.50
N GLU A 49 -11.34 -2.19 14.89
CA GLU A 49 -11.69 -3.57 15.26
C GLU A 49 -10.61 -4.21 16.15
N GLY A 50 -9.69 -3.42 16.69
CA GLY A 50 -8.57 -3.91 17.51
C GLY A 50 -7.38 -4.43 16.69
N GLY A 51 -7.25 -4.01 15.43
CA GLY A 51 -6.03 -4.24 14.65
C GLY A 51 -4.84 -3.48 15.23
N GLU A 52 -3.69 -4.15 15.32
CA GLU A 52 -2.46 -3.57 15.84
C GLU A 52 -1.88 -2.53 14.88
N VAL A 53 -1.46 -1.39 15.41
CA VAL A 53 -1.01 -0.24 14.59
C VAL A 53 0.30 -0.52 13.86
N TYR A 54 1.23 -1.24 14.51
CA TYR A 54 2.61 -1.43 14.05
C TYR A 54 3.03 -2.89 13.87
N ALA A 55 2.12 -3.84 14.09
CA ALA A 55 2.42 -5.24 13.85
C ALA A 55 2.58 -5.46 12.34
N ILE A 56 3.77 -5.90 11.91
CA ILE A 56 4.15 -5.97 10.50
C ILE A 56 3.25 -6.93 9.72
N ASP A 57 2.80 -7.99 10.38
CA ASP A 57 1.81 -8.95 9.88
C ASP A 57 0.41 -8.33 9.68
N ASN A 58 0.09 -7.23 10.37
CA ASN A 58 -1.13 -6.46 10.14
C ASN A 58 -0.95 -5.36 9.07
N LEU A 59 0.23 -5.18 8.48
CA LEU A 59 0.51 -4.14 7.49
C LEU A 59 0.74 -4.75 6.10
N THR A 60 0.05 -4.18 5.10
CA THR A 60 0.18 -4.59 3.70
C THR A 60 0.51 -3.39 2.82
N PHE A 61 1.25 -3.61 1.72
CA PHE A 61 1.50 -2.58 0.72
C PHE A 61 0.49 -2.70 -0.41
N ASN A 62 -0.19 -1.61 -0.74
CA ASN A 62 -1.19 -1.58 -1.80
C ASN A 62 -0.95 -0.42 -2.77
N SER A 63 -1.31 -0.64 -4.03
CA SER A 63 -1.52 0.47 -4.94
C SER A 63 -2.79 1.23 -4.57
N PRO A 64 -2.90 2.53 -4.89
CA PRO A 64 -4.12 3.29 -4.66
C PRO A 64 -5.36 2.65 -5.28
N ALA A 65 -5.26 2.12 -6.51
CA ALA A 65 -6.36 1.44 -7.17
C ALA A 65 -6.80 0.17 -6.41
N ASN A 66 -5.86 -0.66 -5.98
CA ASN A 66 -6.18 -1.87 -5.22
C ASN A 66 -6.74 -1.54 -3.83
N HIS A 67 -6.18 -0.53 -3.17
CA HIS A 67 -6.63 -0.12 -1.83
C HIS A 67 -8.10 0.32 -1.85
N ASP A 68 -8.53 1.02 -2.89
CA ASP A 68 -9.93 1.40 -3.05
C ASP A 68 -10.84 0.21 -3.36
N SER A 69 -10.35 -0.78 -4.13
CA SER A 69 -11.07 -2.04 -4.36
C SER A 69 -11.29 -2.79 -3.06
N ILE A 70 -10.26 -2.97 -2.23
CA ILE A 70 -10.36 -3.65 -0.93
C ILE A 70 -11.39 -2.97 -0.04
N HIS A 71 -11.33 -1.64 0.09
CA HIS A 71 -12.30 -0.90 0.88
C HIS A 71 -13.72 -0.97 0.32
N LYS A 72 -13.88 -1.05 -1.00
CA LYS A 72 -15.19 -1.25 -1.63
C LYS A 72 -15.74 -2.63 -1.25
N ASP A 73 -14.94 -3.68 -1.37
CA ASP A 73 -15.35 -5.05 -1.05
C ASP A 73 -15.70 -5.22 0.44
N ILE A 74 -14.94 -4.59 1.34
CA ILE A 74 -15.25 -4.59 2.78
C ILE A 74 -16.63 -3.97 3.04
N ARG A 75 -16.88 -2.77 2.50
CA ARG A 75 -18.18 -2.09 2.65
C ARG A 75 -19.34 -2.87 2.02
N GLU A 76 -19.10 -3.63 0.95
CA GLU A 76 -20.13 -4.48 0.35
C GLU A 76 -20.46 -5.68 1.23
N LYS A 77 -19.45 -6.31 1.85
CA LYS A 77 -19.65 -7.42 2.81
C LYS A 77 -20.40 -6.97 4.06
N GLU A 78 -20.08 -5.78 4.59
CA GLU A 78 -20.79 -5.20 5.75
C GLU A 78 -22.29 -4.99 5.48
N LYS A 79 -22.69 -4.71 4.23
CA LYS A 79 -24.10 -4.54 3.86
C LYS A 79 -24.88 -5.85 3.72
N LEU A 80 -24.18 -6.97 3.60
CA LEU A 80 -24.77 -8.30 3.43
C LEU A 80 -24.94 -9.05 4.76
N GLN A 81 -24.51 -8.44 5.87
CA GLN A 81 -24.68 -8.92 7.24
C GLN A 81 -25.83 -8.17 7.92
#